data_AF-A0A7J2JP10-F1
#
_entry.id   AF-A0A7J2JP10-F1
#
_cell.length_a   1.000
_cell.length_b   1.000
_cell.length_c   1.000
_cell.angle_alpha   90.00
_cell.angle_beta   90.00
_cell.angle_gamma   90.00
#
_symmetry.space_group_name_H-M   'P 1'
#
loop_
_entity.id
_entity.type
_entity.pdbx_description
1 polymer ?
#
loop_
_entity_poly.entity_id
_entity_poly.type
_entity_poly.pdbx_seq_one_letter_code
_entity_poly.pdbx_strand_id
1 'polypeptide(L)'
;MIVSLEDVPKHSEVDVGLKAWNLSKVKRSGANVPFTAVMPSEEISDLISYSGIRHKIFRLSRALIEAEDPEEIWKLDKDLRLSILSLEIPDDLLDEIMDFIAGNIEKIMVARPSPYAPGLVDGDLKGRMSVWYDEPTKRGLREALRHILSSAFSLRSVARLLDLGIYPEDLSLAVILQSVVLPRSSGIAVCCPARRRNEILVESTWGAMDSVPKDRFRISIDLMEIVESELSEKKIKLIPTLQGLKEVDVPHHLWMEPSLKVNEVKNITKVSSDLSLILGTPTLVEWIVQDGTDSLFVIQAHKEPERPPIKALEKKVMKWLDERRSQKEMPKEVEIRPKEVRRFSEAREMAPMKYHVFIASKIFVRSSSREISGVDGYLMDVEDLEGIIPDEGKVYLVFVPPDLESIKLPDLGPETKLVVRVSNLEVAKESVKLSSLFPFSDFIAYISDTTSVLLSESLSEIFEGAVLDIGSLRKLGEEVLRASVSVATKHFNYVLADISGANLSVDIVEELLEEGVDGFCVDEESLDDQLVVIGRAEMRYLLRKVRDIELMLGFREELEG
;
A
#
# COMPACT_ATOMS: atom_id res chain seq x y z
N MET A 1 12.14 -15.34 -8.10
CA MET A 1 11.43 -14.31 -7.33
C MET A 1 11.81 -14.35 -5.86
N ILE A 2 11.77 -15.51 -5.20
CA ILE A 2 12.13 -15.62 -3.78
C ILE A 2 13.63 -15.48 -3.55
N VAL A 3 14.00 -14.68 -2.55
CA VAL A 3 15.37 -14.26 -2.27
C VAL A 3 15.89 -14.95 -1.02
N SER A 4 17.11 -15.51 -1.09
CA SER A 4 17.82 -16.03 0.08
C SER A 4 18.36 -14.88 0.94
N LEU A 5 18.51 -15.09 2.24
CA LEU A 5 19.04 -14.05 3.11
C LEU A 5 20.48 -13.62 2.72
N GLU A 6 21.26 -14.53 2.13
CA GLU A 6 22.59 -14.28 1.60
C GLU A 6 22.59 -13.34 0.38
N ASP A 7 21.56 -13.48 -0.46
CA ASP A 7 21.36 -12.71 -1.69
C ASP A 7 20.67 -11.37 -1.47
N VAL A 8 20.03 -11.13 -0.32
CA VAL A 8 19.36 -9.85 0.02
C VAL A 8 20.19 -8.61 -0.38
N PRO A 9 21.52 -8.54 -0.16
CA PRO A 9 22.30 -7.35 -0.53
C PRO A 9 22.56 -7.16 -2.02
N LYS A 10 22.03 -8.04 -2.89
CA LYS A 10 21.92 -7.83 -4.34
C LYS A 10 20.66 -7.04 -4.73
N HIS A 11 19.77 -6.79 -3.77
CA HIS A 11 18.51 -6.06 -3.93
C HIS A 11 18.54 -4.74 -3.16
N SER A 12 17.55 -3.88 -3.37
CA SER A 12 17.40 -2.63 -2.62
C SER A 12 16.69 -2.85 -1.28
N GLU A 13 16.83 -1.90 -0.34
CA GLU A 13 16.06 -1.91 0.92
C GLU A 13 14.54 -1.83 0.67
N VAL A 14 14.14 -1.21 -0.45
CA VAL A 14 12.74 -1.13 -0.87
C VAL A 14 12.21 -2.53 -1.15
N ASP A 15 12.97 -3.35 -1.88
CA ASP A 15 12.50 -4.66 -2.39
C ASP A 15 12.36 -5.68 -1.26
N VAL A 16 13.28 -5.68 -0.29
CA VAL A 16 13.34 -6.70 0.77
C VAL A 16 12.79 -6.22 2.12
N GLY A 17 12.57 -4.91 2.26
CA GLY A 17 12.18 -4.28 3.52
C GLY A 17 13.28 -4.24 4.58
N LEU A 18 13.05 -3.44 5.62
CA LEU A 18 14.07 -3.13 6.64
C LEU A 18 14.47 -4.34 7.49
N LYS A 19 13.52 -5.24 7.81
CA LYS A 19 13.82 -6.40 8.66
C LYS A 19 14.71 -7.41 7.95
N ALA A 20 14.40 -7.74 6.71
CA ALA A 20 15.18 -8.69 5.93
C ALA A 20 16.57 -8.11 5.64
N TRP A 21 16.60 -6.81 5.31
CA TRP A 21 17.86 -6.08 5.12
C TRP A 21 18.76 -6.15 6.35
N ASN A 22 18.24 -5.84 7.54
CA ASN A 22 19.01 -5.91 8.78
C ASN A 22 19.42 -7.35 9.13
N LEU A 23 18.51 -8.32 8.94
CA LEU A 23 18.80 -9.72 9.22
C LEU A 23 19.88 -10.29 8.29
N SER A 24 19.99 -9.79 7.05
CA SER A 24 21.08 -10.14 6.14
C SER A 24 22.45 -9.66 6.66
N LYS A 25 22.50 -8.47 7.27
CA LYS A 25 23.70 -7.95 7.94
C LYS A 25 24.08 -8.80 9.14
N VAL A 26 23.09 -9.23 9.93
CA VAL A 26 23.28 -10.16 11.07
C VAL A 26 23.86 -11.50 10.58
N LYS A 27 23.30 -12.09 9.53
CA LYS A 27 23.82 -13.35 8.97
C LYS A 27 25.27 -13.20 8.51
N ARG A 28 25.60 -12.10 7.83
CA ARG A 28 26.96 -11.79 7.35
C ARG A 28 27.96 -11.51 8.46
N SER A 29 27.50 -11.11 9.65
CA SER A 29 28.37 -10.96 10.83
C SER A 29 28.82 -12.29 11.43
N GLY A 30 28.29 -13.42 10.93
CA GLY A 30 28.56 -14.75 11.46
C GLY A 30 27.67 -15.16 12.63
N ALA A 31 26.66 -14.35 12.98
CA ALA A 31 25.65 -14.76 13.94
C ALA A 31 24.75 -15.86 13.35
N ASN A 32 24.33 -16.81 14.18
CA ASN A 32 23.36 -17.81 13.74
C ASN A 32 22.00 -17.15 13.54
N VAL A 33 21.49 -17.25 12.32
CA VAL A 33 20.13 -16.85 11.96
C VAL A 33 19.42 -18.09 11.45
N PRO A 34 18.15 -18.35 11.84
CA PRO A 34 17.39 -19.47 11.31
C PRO A 34 17.25 -19.36 9.79
N PHE A 35 17.01 -20.47 9.09
CA PHE A 35 16.80 -20.43 7.65
C PHE A 35 15.70 -19.42 7.32
N THR A 36 15.99 -18.53 6.37
CA THR A 36 15.14 -17.39 6.05
C THR A 36 15.04 -17.21 4.54
N ALA A 37 13.83 -17.26 4.02
CA ALA A 37 13.47 -16.85 2.68
C ALA A 37 12.77 -15.48 2.73
N VAL A 38 12.93 -14.68 1.67
CA VAL A 38 12.32 -13.36 1.56
C VAL A 38 11.51 -13.32 0.27
N MET A 39 10.21 -13.10 0.40
CA MET A 39 9.34 -12.71 -0.69
C MET A 39 9.47 -11.19 -0.89
N PRO A 40 9.95 -10.73 -2.06
CA PRO A 40 10.09 -9.30 -2.34
C PRO A 40 8.76 -8.55 -2.26
N SER A 41 8.83 -7.24 -2.06
CA SER A 41 7.66 -6.37 -1.92
C SER A 41 6.86 -6.17 -3.19
N GLU A 42 7.47 -6.34 -4.36
CA GLU A 42 6.81 -6.26 -5.68
C GLU A 42 5.62 -7.23 -5.76
N GLU A 43 5.82 -8.46 -5.31
CA GLU A 43 4.75 -9.48 -5.29
C GLU A 43 3.55 -9.09 -4.43
N ILE A 44 3.80 -8.47 -3.28
CA ILE A 44 2.73 -7.97 -2.42
C ILE A 44 2.08 -6.75 -3.06
N SER A 45 2.87 -5.87 -3.66
CA SER A 45 2.41 -4.67 -4.38
C SER A 45 1.43 -5.05 -5.51
N ASP A 46 1.74 -6.08 -6.29
CA ASP A 46 0.89 -6.55 -7.38
C ASP A 46 -0.40 -7.17 -6.85
N LEU A 47 -0.31 -8.02 -5.83
CA LEU A 47 -1.48 -8.62 -5.17
C LEU A 47 -2.47 -7.58 -4.64
N ILE A 48 -1.98 -6.54 -3.95
CA ILE A 48 -2.87 -5.51 -3.38
C ILE A 48 -3.42 -4.56 -4.44
N SER A 49 -2.73 -4.40 -5.58
CA SER A 49 -3.15 -3.51 -6.66
C SER A 49 -4.23 -4.16 -7.52
N TYR A 50 -3.99 -5.39 -7.98
CA TYR A 50 -4.96 -6.16 -8.78
C TYR A 50 -6.28 -6.40 -8.03
N SER A 51 -6.22 -6.65 -6.72
CA SER A 51 -7.40 -6.89 -5.88
C SER A 51 -8.17 -5.64 -5.46
N GLY A 52 -7.67 -4.44 -5.78
CA GLY A 52 -8.25 -3.17 -5.33
C GLY A 52 -8.06 -2.88 -3.83
N ILE A 53 -7.30 -3.72 -3.11
CA ILE A 53 -6.99 -3.52 -1.69
C ILE A 53 -6.21 -2.22 -1.48
N ARG A 54 -5.31 -1.85 -2.40
CA ARG A 54 -4.57 -0.58 -2.35
C ARG A 54 -5.51 0.64 -2.26
N HIS A 55 -6.56 0.66 -3.08
CA HIS A 55 -7.56 1.72 -3.05
C HIS A 55 -8.34 1.75 -1.71
N LYS A 56 -8.65 0.59 -1.14
CA LYS A 56 -9.30 0.50 0.18
C LYS A 56 -8.40 1.01 1.31
N ILE A 57 -7.10 0.73 1.25
CA ILE A 57 -6.10 1.29 2.19
C ILE A 57 -6.07 2.81 2.05
N PHE A 58 -6.05 3.34 0.83
CA PHE A 58 -6.07 4.77 0.56
C PHE A 58 -7.32 5.44 1.16
N ARG A 59 -8.52 4.91 0.88
CA ARG A 59 -9.78 5.45 1.44
C ARG A 59 -9.79 5.45 2.96
N LEU A 60 -9.34 4.37 3.59
CA LEU A 60 -9.22 4.29 5.04
C LEU A 60 -8.24 5.34 5.59
N SER A 61 -7.12 5.54 4.90
CA SER A 61 -6.09 6.50 5.30
C SER A 61 -6.58 7.95 5.20
N ARG A 62 -7.33 8.28 4.13
CA ARG A 62 -7.98 9.59 3.95
C ARG A 62 -9.01 9.85 5.05
N ALA A 63 -9.91 8.89 5.30
CA ALA A 63 -10.91 9.01 6.36
C ALA A 63 -10.26 9.20 7.74
N LEU A 64 -9.12 8.56 8.02
CA LEU A 64 -8.39 8.78 9.28
C LEU A 64 -7.82 10.19 9.44
N ILE A 65 -7.43 10.85 8.34
CA ILE A 65 -6.92 12.23 8.35
C ILE A 65 -8.08 13.24 8.43
N GLU A 66 -9.13 13.02 7.63
CA GLU A 66 -10.17 14.02 7.34
C GLU A 66 -11.42 13.88 8.22
N ALA A 67 -11.79 12.66 8.61
CA ALA A 67 -13.05 12.39 9.29
C ALA A 67 -12.93 12.46 10.81
N GLU A 68 -13.92 13.10 11.43
CA GLU A 68 -14.13 13.02 12.89
C GLU A 68 -15.05 11.85 13.29
N ASP A 69 -15.80 11.26 12.35
CA ASP A 69 -16.76 10.18 12.63
C ASP A 69 -16.10 8.78 12.65
N PRO A 70 -16.04 8.11 13.81
CA PRO A 70 -15.49 6.76 13.91
C PRO A 70 -16.30 5.69 13.17
N GLU A 71 -17.61 5.89 12.95
CA GLU A 71 -18.47 4.89 12.29
C GLU A 71 -18.12 4.68 10.82
N GLU A 72 -17.79 5.75 10.10
CA GLU A 72 -17.30 5.67 8.73
C GLU A 72 -15.97 4.90 8.66
N ILE A 73 -15.04 5.24 9.55
CA ILE A 73 -13.73 4.58 9.66
C ILE A 73 -13.90 3.08 9.93
N TRP A 74 -14.85 2.68 10.78
CA TRP A 74 -15.13 1.28 11.05
C TRP A 74 -15.73 0.53 9.86
N LYS A 75 -16.55 1.18 9.03
CA LYS A 75 -17.07 0.59 7.79
C LYS A 75 -15.94 0.33 6.80
N LEU A 76 -15.05 1.30 6.62
CA LEU A 76 -13.88 1.18 5.74
C LEU A 76 -12.88 0.12 6.22
N ASP A 77 -12.54 0.08 7.52
CA ASP A 77 -11.66 -0.97 8.08
C ASP A 77 -12.30 -2.35 7.91
N LYS A 78 -13.61 -2.49 8.13
CA LYS A 78 -14.31 -3.77 7.92
C LYS A 78 -14.28 -4.22 6.46
N ASP A 79 -14.54 -3.32 5.52
CA ASP A 79 -14.50 -3.63 4.09
C ASP A 79 -13.08 -4.03 3.63
N LEU A 80 -12.06 -3.30 4.09
CA LEU A 80 -10.66 -3.67 3.88
C LEU A 80 -10.36 -5.07 4.41
N ARG A 81 -10.84 -5.42 5.61
CA ARG A 81 -10.59 -6.76 6.21
C ARG A 81 -11.25 -7.87 5.42
N LEU A 82 -12.49 -7.69 4.99
CA LEU A 82 -13.18 -8.67 4.18
C LEU A 82 -12.48 -8.90 2.83
N SER A 83 -11.92 -7.83 2.26
CA SER A 83 -11.16 -7.90 1.01
C SER A 83 -9.86 -8.66 1.17
N ILE A 84 -9.10 -8.38 2.24
CA ILE A 84 -7.87 -9.12 2.55
C ILE A 84 -8.18 -10.59 2.84
N LEU A 85 -9.26 -10.90 3.56
CA LEU A 85 -9.66 -12.28 3.86
C LEU A 85 -10.09 -13.07 2.63
N SER A 86 -10.66 -12.40 1.62
CA SER A 86 -11.08 -13.00 0.35
C SER A 86 -10.02 -12.93 -0.75
N LEU A 87 -8.88 -12.26 -0.51
CA LEU A 87 -7.80 -12.09 -1.48
C LEU A 87 -7.36 -13.43 -2.08
N GLU A 88 -7.51 -13.57 -3.39
CA GLU A 88 -6.98 -14.71 -4.13
C GLU A 88 -5.47 -14.53 -4.31
N ILE A 89 -4.71 -15.55 -3.88
CA ILE A 89 -3.27 -15.59 -4.03
C ILE A 89 -2.97 -16.65 -5.10
N PRO A 90 -2.30 -16.27 -6.20
CA PRO A 90 -1.97 -17.14 -7.33
C PRO A 90 -1.20 -18.39 -6.88
N ASP A 91 -1.56 -19.54 -7.45
CA ASP A 91 -0.98 -20.83 -7.04
C ASP A 91 0.47 -21.02 -7.50
N ASP A 92 0.87 -20.36 -8.58
CA ASP A 92 2.25 -20.27 -9.11
C ASP A 92 3.19 -19.55 -8.14
N LEU A 93 2.76 -18.41 -7.59
CA LEU A 93 3.50 -17.72 -6.52
C LEU A 93 3.67 -18.63 -5.29
N LEU A 94 2.60 -19.35 -4.91
CA LEU A 94 2.68 -20.29 -3.79
C LEU A 94 3.59 -21.48 -4.09
N ASP A 95 3.59 -22.00 -5.33
CA ASP A 95 4.48 -23.07 -5.77
C ASP A 95 5.95 -22.63 -5.69
N GLU A 96 6.27 -21.43 -6.19
CA GLU A 96 7.65 -20.94 -6.15
C GLU A 96 8.15 -20.77 -4.70
N ILE A 97 7.31 -20.23 -3.81
CA ILE A 97 7.64 -20.14 -2.39
C ILE A 97 7.87 -21.52 -1.78
N MET A 98 6.96 -22.47 -2.06
CA MET A 98 7.03 -23.84 -1.55
C MET A 98 8.31 -24.54 -2.00
N ASP A 99 8.66 -24.42 -3.27
CA ASP A 99 9.88 -25.00 -3.84
C ASP A 99 11.13 -24.40 -3.19
N PHE A 100 11.13 -23.10 -2.91
CA PHE A 100 12.26 -22.42 -2.27
C PHE A 100 12.47 -22.86 -0.81
N ILE A 101 11.38 -23.04 -0.05
CA ILE A 101 11.46 -23.40 1.37
C ILE A 101 11.54 -24.92 1.60
N ALA A 102 11.35 -25.73 0.55
CA ALA A 102 11.35 -27.19 0.61
C ALA A 102 12.63 -27.73 1.25
N GLY A 103 12.48 -28.64 2.23
CA GLY A 103 13.60 -29.24 2.96
C GLY A 103 14.31 -28.32 3.97
N ASN A 104 14.01 -27.02 3.97
CA ASN A 104 14.58 -26.05 4.91
C ASN A 104 13.59 -25.65 6.01
N ILE A 105 12.29 -25.65 5.71
CA ILE A 105 11.20 -25.39 6.66
C ILE A 105 10.26 -26.59 6.64
N GLU A 106 10.32 -27.44 7.68
CA GLU A 106 9.60 -28.72 7.67
C GLU A 106 8.29 -28.71 8.47
N LYS A 107 8.25 -28.04 9.62
CA LYS A 107 7.14 -28.17 10.59
C LYS A 107 6.35 -26.89 10.75
N ILE A 108 7.03 -25.83 11.16
CA ILE A 108 6.40 -24.54 11.44
C ILE A 108 7.18 -23.49 10.67
N MET A 109 6.45 -22.80 9.80
CA MET A 109 6.86 -21.63 9.09
C MET A 109 6.45 -20.39 9.90
N VAL A 110 7.38 -19.45 10.05
CA VAL A 110 7.17 -18.19 10.74
C VAL A 110 7.20 -17.07 9.70
N ALA A 111 6.04 -16.53 9.36
CA ALA A 111 5.91 -15.42 8.44
C ALA A 111 6.00 -14.08 9.18
N ARG A 112 6.84 -13.16 8.71
CA ARG A 112 7.03 -11.82 9.30
C ARG A 112 6.97 -10.72 8.25
N PRO A 113 6.32 -9.59 8.55
CA PRO A 113 6.31 -8.44 7.66
C PRO A 113 7.64 -7.70 7.75
N SER A 114 8.21 -7.37 6.60
CA SER A 114 9.42 -6.56 6.41
C SER A 114 9.03 -5.28 5.66
N PRO A 115 8.55 -4.24 6.37
CA PRO A 115 8.11 -2.99 5.74
C PRO A 115 9.30 -2.09 5.37
N TYR A 116 9.09 -1.25 4.36
CA TYR A 116 9.94 -0.13 4.00
C TYR A 116 9.11 1.05 3.50
N ALA A 117 9.52 2.25 3.91
CA ALA A 117 9.12 3.52 3.31
C ALA A 117 10.26 4.52 3.55
N PRO A 118 10.42 5.55 2.70
CA PRO A 118 11.37 6.64 2.96
C PRO A 118 11.16 7.24 4.37
N GLY A 119 12.22 7.27 5.17
CA GLY A 119 12.18 7.78 6.54
C GLY A 119 11.66 6.82 7.62
N LEU A 120 11.22 5.61 7.25
CA LEU A 120 10.84 4.57 8.21
C LEU A 120 12.09 3.95 8.86
N VAL A 121 12.07 3.79 10.18
CA VAL A 121 13.06 2.99 10.92
C VAL A 121 12.41 1.68 11.38
N ASP A 122 13.09 0.54 11.29
CA ASP A 122 12.52 -0.80 11.57
C ASP A 122 11.77 -0.87 12.93
N GLY A 123 12.32 -0.22 13.96
CA GLY A 123 11.70 -0.15 15.29
C GLY A 123 10.39 0.66 15.38
N ASP A 124 10.04 1.48 14.38
CA ASP A 124 8.89 2.39 14.43
C ASP A 124 7.54 1.67 14.46
N LEU A 125 7.49 0.48 13.86
CA LEU A 125 6.30 -0.36 13.72
C LEU A 125 6.29 -1.55 14.69
N LYS A 126 7.24 -1.59 15.64
CA LYS A 126 7.30 -2.62 16.67
C LYS A 126 5.95 -2.77 17.38
N GLY A 127 5.49 -4.03 17.50
CA GLY A 127 4.22 -4.38 18.15
C GLY A 127 2.95 -4.00 17.38
N ARG A 128 3.06 -3.62 16.10
CA ARG A 128 1.90 -3.28 15.24
C ARG A 128 1.71 -4.25 14.08
N MET A 129 2.80 -4.83 13.62
CA MET A 129 2.78 -5.85 12.59
C MET A 129 3.17 -7.20 13.21
N SER A 130 2.17 -8.07 13.37
CA SER A 130 2.30 -9.36 14.03
C SER A 130 3.00 -10.40 13.15
N VAL A 131 3.54 -11.41 13.81
CA VAL A 131 4.11 -12.61 13.19
C VAL A 131 3.01 -13.67 13.08
N TRP A 132 3.05 -14.48 12.02
CA TRP A 132 2.14 -15.61 11.83
C TRP A 132 2.90 -16.93 11.85
N TYR A 133 2.27 -17.97 12.40
CA TYR A 133 2.82 -19.33 12.48
C TYR A 133 1.87 -20.25 11.74
N ASP A 134 2.41 -21.08 10.83
CA ASP A 134 1.61 -22.05 10.09
C ASP A 134 2.44 -23.25 9.63
N GLU A 135 1.78 -24.27 9.10
CA GLU A 135 2.45 -25.36 8.39
C GLU A 135 2.99 -24.84 7.05
N PRO A 136 4.17 -25.32 6.59
CA PRO A 136 4.71 -25.01 5.26
C PRO A 136 3.90 -25.77 4.20
N THR A 137 2.70 -25.29 3.90
CA THR A 137 1.80 -25.81 2.87
C THR A 137 1.22 -24.64 2.07
N LYS A 138 0.70 -24.87 0.86
CA LYS A 138 0.01 -23.81 0.10
C LYS A 138 -1.13 -23.14 0.88
N ARG A 139 -1.88 -23.93 1.65
CA ARG A 139 -2.95 -23.41 2.52
C ARG A 139 -2.37 -22.50 3.60
N GLY A 140 -1.34 -22.97 4.32
CA GLY A 140 -0.70 -22.22 5.38
C GLY A 140 -0.01 -20.94 4.89
N LEU A 141 0.63 -20.99 3.71
CA LEU A 141 1.19 -19.79 3.06
C LEU A 141 0.12 -18.76 2.72
N ARG A 142 -1.00 -19.20 2.14
CA ARG A 142 -2.12 -18.31 1.82
C ARG A 142 -2.70 -17.66 3.06
N GLU A 143 -2.89 -18.42 4.14
CA GLU A 143 -3.34 -17.90 5.43
C GLU A 143 -2.31 -16.92 6.01
N ALA A 144 -1.03 -17.27 6.00
CA ALA A 144 0.06 -16.41 6.46
C ALA A 144 0.09 -15.06 5.73
N LEU A 145 0.05 -15.06 4.41
CA LEU A 145 0.09 -13.83 3.60
C LEU A 145 -1.14 -12.94 3.89
N ARG A 146 -2.34 -13.50 3.97
CA ARG A 146 -3.55 -12.76 4.36
C ARG A 146 -3.43 -12.18 5.77
N HIS A 147 -2.89 -12.94 6.72
CA HIS A 147 -2.66 -12.46 8.08
C HIS A 147 -1.65 -11.32 8.15
N ILE A 148 -0.55 -11.45 7.39
CA ILE A 148 0.49 -10.41 7.30
C ILE A 148 -0.10 -9.12 6.73
N LEU A 149 -0.83 -9.19 5.61
CA LEU A 149 -1.51 -8.04 5.03
C LEU A 149 -2.52 -7.41 6.00
N SER A 150 -3.33 -8.24 6.65
CA SER A 150 -4.31 -7.79 7.63
C SER A 150 -3.62 -7.07 8.81
N SER A 151 -2.50 -7.59 9.31
CA SER A 151 -1.78 -6.91 10.38
C SER A 151 -1.07 -5.64 9.92
N ALA A 152 -0.46 -5.66 8.73
CA ALA A 152 0.26 -4.53 8.17
C ALA A 152 -0.66 -3.33 7.92
N PHE A 153 -1.87 -3.58 7.42
CA PHE A 153 -2.89 -2.57 7.14
C PHE A 153 -3.99 -2.54 8.20
N SER A 154 -3.63 -2.83 9.45
CA SER A 154 -4.57 -2.68 10.55
C SER A 154 -4.89 -1.22 10.81
N LEU A 155 -6.09 -0.88 11.32
CA LEU A 155 -6.44 0.50 11.66
C LEU A 155 -5.36 1.20 12.52
N ARG A 156 -4.79 0.48 13.49
CA ARG A 156 -3.69 0.96 14.32
C ARG A 156 -2.39 1.16 13.53
N SER A 157 -2.07 0.23 12.63
CA SER A 157 -0.87 0.29 11.78
C SER A 157 -0.95 1.44 10.77
N VAL A 158 -2.10 1.59 10.10
CA VAL A 158 -2.40 2.68 9.16
C VAL A 158 -2.28 4.04 9.86
N ALA A 159 -2.91 4.20 11.02
CA ALA A 159 -2.79 5.42 11.82
C ALA A 159 -1.33 5.72 12.22
N ARG A 160 -0.55 4.69 12.52
CA ARG A 160 0.86 4.85 12.88
C ARG A 160 1.72 5.30 11.69
N LEU A 161 1.48 4.74 10.52
CA LEU A 161 2.19 5.13 9.28
C LEU A 161 1.88 6.59 8.95
N LEU A 162 0.63 7.01 9.08
CA LEU A 162 0.22 8.41 8.93
C LEU A 162 0.90 9.34 9.95
N ASP A 163 0.99 8.94 11.22
CA ASP A 163 1.74 9.67 12.26
C ASP A 163 3.24 9.83 11.93
N LEU A 164 3.79 8.98 11.04
CA LEU A 164 5.16 9.05 10.52
C LEU A 164 5.29 9.87 9.23
N GLY A 165 4.18 10.38 8.69
CA GLY A 165 4.15 11.02 7.37
C GLY A 165 4.27 10.03 6.21
N ILE A 166 3.98 8.75 6.45
CA ILE A 166 4.02 7.70 5.44
C ILE A 166 2.60 7.44 4.94
N TYR A 167 2.41 7.49 3.63
CA TYR A 167 1.18 7.07 2.97
C TYR A 167 1.07 5.54 3.04
N PRO A 168 0.07 4.98 3.76
CA PRO A 168 -0.01 3.53 3.99
C PRO A 168 -0.15 2.72 2.69
N GLU A 169 -0.79 3.27 1.67
CA GLU A 169 -0.93 2.66 0.35
C GLU A 169 0.37 2.60 -0.47
N ASP A 170 1.39 3.38 -0.08
CA ASP A 170 2.73 3.42 -0.72
C ASP A 170 3.77 2.62 0.09
N LEU A 171 3.33 1.90 1.13
CA LEU A 171 4.21 1.07 1.94
C LEU A 171 4.73 -0.12 1.12
N SER A 172 6.05 -0.17 0.91
CA SER A 172 6.69 -1.37 0.40
C SER A 172 6.69 -2.44 1.48
N LEU A 173 6.12 -3.62 1.20
CA LEU A 173 5.96 -4.68 2.18
C LEU A 173 6.48 -6.02 1.65
N ALA A 174 7.71 -6.36 1.99
CA ALA A 174 8.24 -7.70 1.79
C ALA A 174 7.80 -8.65 2.91
N VAL A 175 7.87 -9.96 2.66
CA VAL A 175 7.52 -11.00 3.64
C VAL A 175 8.68 -11.93 3.88
N ILE A 176 9.09 -12.06 5.14
CA ILE A 176 10.10 -13.01 5.58
C ILE A 176 9.41 -14.31 5.95
N LEU A 177 9.87 -15.43 5.39
CA LEU A 177 9.46 -16.79 5.76
C LEU A 177 10.64 -17.48 6.42
N GLN A 178 10.52 -17.74 7.72
CA GLN A 178 11.64 -18.25 8.52
C GLN A 178 11.31 -19.59 9.17
N SER A 179 12.30 -20.48 9.28
CA SER A 179 12.19 -21.71 10.06
C SER A 179 12.00 -21.39 11.55
N VAL A 180 11.08 -22.09 12.23
CA VAL A 180 10.94 -21.94 13.69
C VAL A 180 12.20 -22.45 14.43
N VAL A 181 12.60 -21.72 15.48
CA VAL A 181 13.55 -22.21 16.49
C VAL A 181 12.75 -22.43 17.77
N LEU A 182 12.72 -23.67 18.28
CA LEU A 182 12.04 -23.98 19.53
C LEU A 182 12.83 -23.40 20.70
N PRO A 183 12.25 -22.48 21.49
CA PRO A 183 12.99 -21.78 22.53
C PRO A 183 13.01 -22.57 23.84
N ARG A 184 14.21 -22.78 24.40
CA ARG A 184 14.35 -23.00 25.85
C ARG A 184 14.08 -21.69 26.59
N SER A 185 14.74 -20.66 26.10
CA SER A 185 14.66 -19.29 26.59
C SER A 185 14.80 -18.34 25.41
N SER A 186 14.18 -17.18 25.50
CA SER A 186 14.31 -16.13 24.49
C SER A 186 14.21 -14.77 25.14
N GLY A 187 14.57 -13.74 24.39
CA GLY A 187 14.66 -12.42 24.97
C GLY A 187 15.05 -11.32 23.98
N ILE A 188 15.31 -10.15 24.56
CA ILE A 188 15.90 -9.02 23.87
C ILE A 188 17.18 -8.59 24.57
N ALA A 189 18.12 -8.08 23.79
CA ALA A 189 19.27 -7.36 24.27
C ALA A 189 19.27 -5.96 23.65
N VAL A 190 19.34 -4.92 24.49
CA VAL A 190 19.46 -3.53 24.05
C VAL A 190 20.86 -3.04 24.37
N CYS A 191 21.66 -2.83 23.33
CA CYS A 191 23.03 -2.34 23.41
C CYS A 191 23.08 -0.82 23.40
N CYS A 192 23.85 -0.25 24.33
CA CYS A 192 24.04 1.19 24.49
C CYS A 192 22.69 1.97 24.50
N PRO A 193 21.73 1.60 25.36
CA PRO A 193 20.44 2.29 25.43
C PRO A 193 20.65 3.80 25.64
N ALA A 194 19.71 4.63 25.16
CA ALA A 194 19.89 6.08 25.05
C ALA A 194 20.41 6.79 26.32
N ARG A 195 20.07 6.28 27.52
CA ARG A 195 20.49 6.84 28.81
C ARG A 195 21.72 6.18 29.44
N ARG A 196 22.23 5.06 28.89
CA ARG A 196 23.34 4.27 29.45
C ARG A 196 24.22 3.71 28.32
N ARG A 197 25.14 4.55 27.83
CA ARG A 197 25.94 4.27 26.62
C ARG A 197 26.96 3.13 26.76
N ASN A 198 27.29 2.70 27.98
CA ASN A 198 28.31 1.67 28.23
C ASN A 198 27.73 0.38 28.84
N GLU A 199 26.47 0.10 28.55
CA GLU A 199 25.76 -1.04 29.11
C GLU A 199 24.96 -1.79 28.04
N ILE A 200 24.72 -3.07 28.30
CA ILE A 200 23.74 -3.88 27.60
C ILE A 200 22.67 -4.29 28.59
N LEU A 201 21.41 -4.07 28.22
CA LEU A 201 20.25 -4.54 28.98
C LEU A 201 19.70 -5.79 28.32
N VAL A 202 19.70 -6.92 29.04
CA VAL A 202 19.14 -8.19 28.56
C VAL A 202 17.85 -8.47 29.31
N GLU A 203 16.74 -8.62 28.59
CA GLU A 203 15.52 -9.23 29.12
C GLU A 203 15.43 -10.66 28.64
N SER A 204 14.97 -11.58 29.49
CA SER A 204 14.84 -13.00 29.13
C SER A 204 13.67 -13.69 29.84
N THR A 205 13.12 -14.72 29.21
CA THR A 205 12.07 -15.55 29.81
C THR A 205 12.19 -17.01 29.34
N TRP A 206 11.46 -17.91 29.99
CA TRP A 206 11.33 -19.29 29.53
C TRP A 206 10.44 -19.35 28.29
N GLY A 207 10.83 -20.14 27.28
CA GLY A 207 10.09 -20.23 26.02
C GLY A 207 10.19 -18.95 25.18
N ALA A 208 9.17 -18.69 24.35
CA ALA A 208 9.07 -17.54 23.46
C ALA A 208 8.75 -16.24 24.22
N MET A 209 9.38 -15.13 23.82
CA MET A 209 9.16 -13.83 24.45
C MET A 209 7.92 -13.15 23.88
N ASP A 210 6.93 -12.94 24.75
CA ASP A 210 5.76 -12.09 24.50
C ASP A 210 5.31 -11.52 25.87
N SER A 211 4.01 -11.46 26.13
CA SER A 211 3.35 -10.90 27.31
C SER A 211 3.48 -11.80 28.55
N VAL A 212 4.70 -12.24 28.86
CA VAL A 212 5.06 -13.07 30.02
C VAL A 212 6.09 -12.37 30.91
N PRO A 213 6.19 -12.72 32.22
CA PRO A 213 7.21 -12.18 33.12
C PRO A 213 8.64 -12.45 32.61
N LYS A 214 9.56 -11.51 32.89
CA LYS A 214 10.93 -11.55 32.36
C LYS A 214 11.96 -11.26 33.44
N ASP A 215 13.08 -11.95 33.36
CA ASP A 215 14.29 -11.58 34.09
C ASP A 215 14.97 -10.42 33.36
N ARG A 216 15.62 -9.53 34.11
CA ARG A 216 16.43 -8.44 33.56
C ARG A 216 17.84 -8.52 34.09
N PHE A 217 18.79 -8.39 33.19
CA PHE A 217 20.22 -8.32 33.49
C PHE A 217 20.79 -7.02 32.93
N ARG A 218 21.56 -6.32 33.74
CA ARG A 218 22.37 -5.18 33.31
C ARG A 218 23.81 -5.66 33.23
N ILE A 219 24.43 -5.48 32.07
CA ILE A 219 25.79 -5.93 31.79
C ILE A 219 26.66 -4.71 31.49
N SER A 220 27.81 -4.63 32.13
CA SER A 220 28.84 -3.64 31.78
C SER A 220 29.58 -4.11 30.53
N ILE A 221 29.67 -3.25 29.51
CA ILE A 221 30.39 -3.59 28.26
C ILE A 221 31.90 -3.72 28.53
N ASP A 222 32.46 -2.83 29.36
CA ASP A 222 33.90 -2.86 29.69
C ASP A 222 34.31 -4.12 30.44
N LEU A 223 33.47 -4.59 31.36
CA LEU A 223 33.77 -5.74 32.21
C LEU A 223 33.27 -7.05 31.60
N MET A 224 32.32 -7.00 30.66
CA MET A 224 31.59 -8.17 30.15
C MET A 224 30.96 -9.01 31.27
N GLU A 225 30.48 -8.32 32.32
CA GLU A 225 29.96 -8.91 33.55
C GLU A 225 28.58 -8.35 33.91
N ILE A 226 27.75 -9.20 34.52
CA ILE A 226 26.45 -8.82 35.06
C ILE A 226 26.71 -7.95 36.29
N VAL A 227 26.30 -6.69 36.20
CA VAL A 227 26.41 -5.71 37.29
C VAL A 227 25.13 -5.64 38.12
N GLU A 228 24.00 -6.11 37.58
CA GLU A 228 22.71 -6.16 38.26
C GLU A 228 21.79 -7.21 37.64
N SER A 229 20.99 -7.88 38.47
CA SER A 229 19.99 -8.85 38.04
C SER A 229 18.67 -8.66 38.80
N GLU A 230 17.56 -8.61 38.07
CA GLU A 230 16.20 -8.61 38.59
C GLU A 230 15.51 -9.87 38.06
N LEU A 231 15.12 -10.79 38.95
CA LEU A 231 14.46 -12.04 38.57
C LEU A 231 12.95 -11.93 38.77
N SER A 232 12.19 -12.44 37.81
CA SER A 232 10.74 -12.50 37.89
C SER A 232 10.26 -13.93 38.15
N GLU A 233 9.12 -14.05 38.84
CA GLU A 233 8.41 -15.32 38.99
C GLU A 233 7.77 -15.73 37.65
N LYS A 234 8.27 -16.79 37.03
CA LYS A 234 7.88 -17.26 35.69
C LYS A 234 7.12 -18.59 35.77
N LYS A 235 5.80 -18.52 36.02
CA LYS A 235 4.92 -19.70 36.17
C LYS A 235 4.54 -20.36 34.86
N ILE A 236 4.51 -19.58 33.79
CA ILE A 236 4.12 -20.01 32.45
C ILE A 236 5.24 -19.70 31.46
N LYS A 237 5.31 -20.48 30.39
CA LYS A 237 6.13 -20.22 29.21
C LYS A 237 5.30 -20.37 27.94
N LEU A 238 5.72 -19.68 26.90
CA LEU A 238 5.09 -19.76 25.57
C LEU A 238 5.89 -20.68 24.66
N ILE A 239 5.21 -21.57 23.95
CA ILE A 239 5.84 -22.47 22.98
C ILE A 239 5.21 -22.23 21.60
N PRO A 240 6.01 -22.08 20.53
CA PRO A 240 5.49 -22.03 19.16
C PRO A 240 4.77 -23.32 18.77
N THR A 241 3.57 -23.17 18.21
CA THR A 241 2.76 -24.24 17.64
C THR A 241 2.20 -23.80 16.29
N LEU A 242 1.51 -24.70 15.59
CA LEU A 242 0.83 -24.40 14.33
C LEU A 242 -0.34 -23.42 14.49
N GLN A 243 -0.83 -23.22 15.72
CA GLN A 243 -1.90 -22.28 16.03
C GLN A 243 -1.36 -20.99 16.69
N GLY A 244 -0.05 -20.73 16.57
CA GLY A 244 0.62 -19.63 17.25
C GLY A 244 1.25 -20.05 18.57
N LEU A 245 1.36 -19.11 19.51
CA LEU A 245 1.98 -19.36 20.81
C LEU A 245 0.99 -20.03 21.76
N LYS A 246 1.42 -21.13 22.38
CA LYS A 246 0.65 -21.84 23.41
C LYS A 246 1.28 -21.65 24.78
N GLU A 247 0.47 -21.29 25.77
CA GLU A 247 0.86 -21.27 27.18
C GLU A 247 1.03 -22.69 27.73
N VAL A 248 2.14 -22.90 28.44
CA VAL A 248 2.47 -24.15 29.12
C VAL A 248 3.06 -23.83 30.50
N ASP A 249 2.67 -24.60 31.51
CA ASP A 249 3.20 -24.45 32.86
C ASP A 249 4.71 -24.71 32.91
N VAL A 250 5.40 -23.87 33.66
CA VAL A 250 6.80 -24.07 34.03
C VAL A 250 6.82 -24.91 35.32
N PRO A 251 7.69 -25.95 35.41
CA PRO A 251 7.87 -26.69 36.66
C PRO A 251 8.17 -25.75 37.84
N HIS A 252 7.52 -25.97 38.99
CA HIS A 252 7.60 -25.07 40.15
C HIS A 252 9.04 -24.74 40.60
N HIS A 253 9.97 -25.69 40.48
CA HIS A 253 11.36 -25.48 40.85
C HIS A 253 12.12 -24.51 39.93
N LEU A 254 11.54 -24.12 38.78
CA LEU A 254 12.13 -23.18 37.82
C LEU A 254 11.49 -21.78 37.85
N TRP A 255 10.46 -21.55 38.68
CA TRP A 255 9.71 -20.29 38.69
C TRP A 255 10.58 -19.08 39.03
N MET A 256 11.51 -19.24 39.98
CA MET A 256 12.43 -18.19 40.42
C MET A 256 13.85 -18.39 39.90
N GLU A 257 14.08 -19.41 39.06
CA GLU A 257 15.39 -19.63 38.44
C GLU A 257 15.58 -18.66 37.26
N PRO A 258 16.82 -18.19 37.03
CA PRO A 258 17.13 -17.39 35.84
C PRO A 258 16.92 -18.25 34.58
N SER A 259 16.26 -17.68 33.58
CA SER A 259 16.06 -18.38 32.30
C SER A 259 17.37 -18.56 31.49
N LEU A 260 18.44 -17.87 31.87
CA LEU A 260 19.75 -17.91 31.23
C LEU A 260 20.86 -18.38 32.17
N LYS A 261 21.81 -19.12 31.62
CA LYS A 261 23.10 -19.40 32.24
C LYS A 261 24.03 -18.19 32.08
N VAL A 262 25.00 -18.03 32.97
CA VAL A 262 25.99 -16.94 32.91
C VAL A 262 26.74 -16.88 31.58
N ASN A 263 27.13 -18.04 31.02
CA ASN A 263 27.83 -18.08 29.73
C ASN A 263 26.92 -17.68 28.55
N GLU A 264 25.62 -17.93 28.64
CA GLU A 264 24.65 -17.51 27.62
C GLU A 264 24.48 -16.00 27.65
N VAL A 265 24.41 -15.40 28.85
CA VAL A 265 24.41 -13.93 29.00
C VAL A 265 25.67 -13.31 28.38
N LYS A 266 26.84 -13.91 28.60
CA LYS A 266 28.10 -13.46 27.96
C LYS A 266 28.05 -13.57 26.44
N ASN A 267 27.51 -14.67 25.90
CA ASN A 267 27.38 -14.86 24.46
C ASN A 267 26.41 -13.83 23.84
N ILE A 268 25.25 -13.61 24.46
CA ILE A 268 24.26 -12.60 24.05
C ILE A 268 24.88 -11.20 24.08
N THR A 269 25.62 -10.88 25.15
CA THR A 269 26.33 -9.59 25.30
C THR A 269 27.32 -9.38 24.14
N LYS A 270 28.15 -10.39 23.84
CA LYS A 270 29.11 -10.32 22.74
C LYS A 270 28.42 -10.09 21.39
N VAL A 271 27.44 -10.92 21.05
CA VAL A 271 26.69 -10.81 19.79
C VAL A 271 26.01 -9.44 19.67
N SER A 272 25.42 -8.94 20.76
CA SER A 272 24.75 -7.64 20.76
C SER A 272 25.72 -6.48 20.58
N SER A 273 26.89 -6.55 21.23
CA SER A 273 27.96 -5.57 21.05
C SER A 273 28.47 -5.55 19.61
N ASP A 274 28.77 -6.73 19.04
CA ASP A 274 29.26 -6.86 17.67
C ASP A 274 28.24 -6.34 16.65
N LEU A 275 26.95 -6.66 16.82
CA LEU A 275 25.88 -6.15 15.97
C LEU A 275 25.67 -4.63 16.12
N SER A 276 25.96 -4.05 17.29
CA SER A 276 25.84 -2.61 17.48
C SER A 276 26.84 -1.80 16.67
N LEU A 277 28.02 -2.37 16.39
CA LEU A 277 29.04 -1.78 15.51
C LEU A 277 28.57 -1.77 14.05
N ILE A 278 27.68 -2.69 13.67
CA ILE A 278 27.18 -2.86 12.29
C ILE A 278 25.90 -2.05 12.06
N LEU A 279 24.96 -2.10 13.01
CA LEU A 279 23.62 -1.52 12.89
C LEU A 279 23.53 -0.11 13.48
N GLY A 280 24.51 0.31 14.29
CA GLY A 280 24.52 1.56 15.02
C GLY A 280 23.73 1.49 16.33
N THR A 281 24.00 2.43 17.25
CA THR A 281 23.45 2.46 18.61
C THR A 281 22.36 3.52 18.79
N PRO A 282 21.36 3.30 19.68
CA PRO A 282 21.10 2.06 20.41
C PRO A 282 20.65 0.92 19.50
N THR A 283 21.03 -0.31 19.82
CA THR A 283 20.69 -1.49 19.00
C THR A 283 19.84 -2.44 19.81
N LEU A 284 18.74 -2.91 19.26
CA LEU A 284 17.94 -3.99 19.84
C LEU A 284 18.18 -5.28 19.05
N VAL A 285 18.41 -6.37 19.77
CA VAL A 285 18.62 -7.72 19.22
C VAL A 285 17.61 -8.65 19.87
N GLU A 286 16.78 -9.30 19.07
CA GLU A 286 15.89 -10.38 19.48
C GLU A 286 16.57 -11.72 19.26
N TRP A 287 16.59 -12.56 20.30
CA TRP A 287 17.36 -13.79 20.30
C TRP A 287 16.61 -14.96 20.95
N ILE A 288 17.00 -16.17 20.56
CA ILE A 288 16.51 -17.44 21.10
C ILE A 288 17.69 -18.33 21.47
N VAL A 289 17.67 -18.90 22.67
CA VAL A 289 18.49 -20.08 22.99
C VAL A 289 17.66 -21.33 22.72
N GLN A 290 18.12 -22.14 21.78
CA GLN A 290 17.38 -23.29 21.28
C GLN A 290 17.25 -24.40 22.34
N ASP A 291 16.05 -25.00 22.42
CA ASP A 291 15.79 -26.11 23.32
C ASP A 291 16.67 -27.33 23.09
N GLY A 292 17.12 -27.96 24.18
CA GLY A 292 18.07 -29.07 24.16
C GLY A 292 19.52 -28.70 23.77
N THR A 293 19.83 -27.42 23.55
CA THR A 293 21.18 -26.96 23.15
C THR A 293 21.58 -25.66 23.88
N ASP A 294 22.83 -25.23 23.68
CA ASP A 294 23.31 -23.89 24.07
C ASP A 294 23.45 -22.95 22.84
N SER A 295 22.85 -23.32 21.70
CA SER A 295 22.92 -22.55 20.46
C SER A 295 22.05 -21.29 20.56
N LEU A 296 22.69 -20.13 20.39
CA LEU A 296 22.03 -18.83 20.30
C LEU A 296 21.70 -18.53 18.84
N PHE A 297 20.45 -18.17 18.57
CA PHE A 297 19.97 -17.67 17.28
C PHE A 297 19.51 -16.21 17.43
N VAL A 298 19.86 -15.38 16.46
CA VAL A 298 19.30 -14.03 16.30
C VAL A 298 18.14 -14.10 15.31
N ILE A 299 16.97 -13.66 15.73
CA ILE A 299 15.74 -13.70 14.90
C ILE A 299 15.40 -12.33 14.30
N GLN A 300 15.83 -11.24 14.94
CA GLN A 300 15.72 -9.88 14.43
C GLN A 300 16.77 -8.99 15.13
N ALA A 301 17.28 -7.97 14.43
CA ALA A 301 18.09 -6.93 15.05
C ALA A 301 17.90 -5.61 14.30
N HIS A 302 17.85 -4.49 15.02
CA HIS A 302 17.72 -3.17 14.40
C HIS A 302 18.19 -2.05 15.33
N LYS A 303 18.49 -0.88 14.76
CA LYS A 303 18.68 0.35 15.53
C LYS A 303 17.35 0.77 16.16
N GLU A 304 17.34 1.15 17.43
CA GLU A 304 16.16 1.78 18.04
C GLU A 304 16.11 3.28 17.68
N PRO A 305 14.91 3.82 17.37
CA PRO A 305 14.77 5.23 17.09
C PRO A 305 15.11 6.09 18.31
N GLU A 306 15.90 7.14 18.11
CA GLU A 306 16.41 8.03 19.18
C GLU A 306 15.33 8.95 19.78
N ARG A 307 14.19 9.13 19.09
CA ARG A 307 13.09 10.00 19.52
C ARG A 307 11.79 9.22 19.62
N PRO A 308 10.96 9.47 20.65
CA PRO A 308 9.60 8.94 20.65
C PRO A 308 8.84 9.63 19.51
N PRO A 309 8.32 8.87 18.54
CA PRO A 309 7.66 9.46 17.40
C PRO A 309 6.32 10.09 17.84
N ILE A 310 5.83 11.05 17.05
CA ILE A 310 4.46 11.57 17.20
C ILE A 310 3.50 10.38 17.06
N LYS A 311 2.52 10.27 17.95
CA LYS A 311 1.53 9.16 17.99
C LYS A 311 0.11 9.69 18.18
N ALA A 312 -0.19 10.86 17.63
CA ALA A 312 -1.44 11.55 17.93
C ALA A 312 -2.63 10.76 17.37
N LEU A 313 -2.52 10.34 16.11
CA LEU A 313 -3.55 9.59 15.43
C LEU A 313 -3.65 8.16 15.95
N GLU A 314 -2.51 7.47 16.16
CA GLU A 314 -2.50 6.13 16.75
C GLU A 314 -3.18 6.12 18.13
N LYS A 315 -2.91 7.11 18.99
CA LYS A 315 -3.56 7.21 20.30
C LYS A 315 -5.07 7.42 20.18
N LYS A 316 -5.52 8.27 19.24
CA LYS A 316 -6.94 8.50 18.97
C LYS A 316 -7.64 7.20 18.56
N VAL A 317 -7.04 6.46 17.63
CA VAL A 317 -7.54 5.17 17.17
C VAL A 317 -7.57 4.12 18.28
N MET A 318 -6.53 4.03 19.10
CA MET A 318 -6.50 3.11 20.23
C MET A 318 -7.65 3.39 21.22
N LYS A 319 -7.92 4.67 21.51
CA LYS A 319 -9.06 5.06 22.35
C LYS A 319 -10.39 4.57 21.77
N TRP A 320 -10.60 4.77 20.47
CA TRP A 320 -11.80 4.27 19.79
C TRP A 320 -11.93 2.74 19.84
N LEU A 321 -10.82 2.03 19.67
CA LEU A 321 -10.80 0.56 19.74
C LEU A 321 -11.14 0.05 21.14
N ASP A 322 -10.65 0.72 22.18
CA ASP A 322 -10.95 0.39 23.57
C ASP A 322 -12.42 0.69 23.91
N GLU A 323 -12.93 1.86 23.54
CA GLU A 323 -14.34 2.24 23.72
C GLU A 323 -15.27 1.22 23.05
N ARG A 324 -14.95 0.78 21.83
CA ARG A 324 -15.72 -0.23 21.08
C ARG A 324 -15.65 -1.63 21.71
N ARG A 325 -14.51 -2.01 22.30
CA ARG A 325 -14.38 -3.27 23.04
C ARG A 325 -15.24 -3.25 24.30
N SER A 326 -15.20 -2.16 25.06
CA SER A 326 -16.06 -1.96 26.24
C SER A 326 -17.55 -1.95 25.92
N GLN A 327 -17.93 -1.49 24.73
CA GLN A 327 -19.33 -1.54 24.26
C GLN A 327 -19.78 -2.95 23.81
N LYS A 328 -18.85 -3.85 23.44
CA LYS A 328 -19.15 -5.24 23.07
C LYS A 328 -19.37 -6.19 24.26
N GLU A 329 -18.97 -5.81 25.47
CA GLU A 329 -19.27 -6.55 26.70
C GLU A 329 -20.56 -6.03 27.39
N MET A 330 -21.72 -6.42 26.86
CA MET A 330 -22.97 -6.68 27.58
C MET A 330 -24.04 -7.05 26.56
N PRO A 331 -24.59 -8.29 26.55
CA PRO A 331 -25.85 -8.52 25.85
C PRO A 331 -26.95 -7.87 26.69
N LYS A 332 -27.36 -6.65 26.33
CA LYS A 332 -28.68 -6.16 26.73
C LYS A 332 -29.71 -6.82 25.83
N GLU A 333 -30.69 -7.47 26.44
CA GLU A 333 -31.88 -8.01 25.78
C GLU A 333 -32.39 -7.03 24.73
N VAL A 334 -32.51 -7.53 23.50
CA VAL A 334 -33.05 -6.78 22.37
C VAL A 334 -34.55 -6.61 22.58
N GLU A 335 -34.95 -5.46 23.09
CA GLU A 335 -36.32 -5.00 23.04
C GLU A 335 -36.61 -4.52 21.60
N ILE A 336 -37.30 -5.33 20.82
CA ILE A 336 -37.73 -4.99 19.45
C ILE A 336 -38.73 -3.84 19.56
N ARG A 337 -38.36 -2.65 19.05
CA ARG A 337 -39.30 -1.54 18.83
C ARG A 337 -39.55 -1.33 17.33
N PRO A 338 -40.79 -1.02 16.91
CA PRO A 338 -41.14 -0.91 15.50
C PRO A 338 -40.51 0.33 14.85
N LYS A 339 -40.19 0.21 13.56
CA LYS A 339 -39.69 1.28 12.69
C LYS A 339 -40.59 2.53 12.73
N GLU A 340 -40.02 3.67 13.14
CA GLU A 340 -40.53 4.98 12.75
C GLU A 340 -39.81 5.45 11.48
N VAL A 341 -40.58 5.66 10.42
CA VAL A 341 -40.16 6.39 9.23
C VAL A 341 -40.18 7.87 9.57
N ARG A 342 -39.04 8.56 9.50
CA ARG A 342 -39.00 10.02 9.54
C ARG A 342 -38.52 10.58 8.21
N ARG A 343 -39.36 11.45 7.66
CA ARG A 343 -39.16 12.25 6.44
C ARG A 343 -37.96 13.16 6.61
N PHE A 344 -37.12 13.21 5.58
CA PHE A 344 -36.12 14.25 5.42
C PHE A 344 -36.81 15.57 5.03
N SER A 345 -36.59 16.60 5.83
CA SER A 345 -36.81 17.98 5.41
C SER A 345 -35.74 18.86 6.04
N GLU A 346 -35.18 19.73 5.20
CA GLU A 346 -34.27 20.86 5.45
C GLU A 346 -32.77 20.54 5.36
N ALA A 347 -32.28 20.67 4.13
CA ALA A 347 -30.87 20.81 3.79
C ALA A 347 -30.29 22.03 4.49
N ARG A 348 -29.18 21.84 5.22
CA ARG A 348 -28.28 22.93 5.59
C ARG A 348 -27.42 23.23 4.37
N GLU A 349 -27.51 24.46 3.86
CA GLU A 349 -26.52 25.03 2.94
C GLU A 349 -25.14 24.98 3.60
N MET A 350 -24.25 24.13 3.06
CA MET A 350 -22.81 24.21 3.31
C MET A 350 -22.22 25.19 2.30
N ALA A 351 -21.46 26.16 2.80
CA ALA A 351 -20.72 27.10 1.95
C ALA A 351 -19.69 26.34 1.09
N PRO A 352 -19.45 26.75 -0.17
CA PRO A 352 -18.51 26.06 -1.05
C PRO A 352 -17.08 26.28 -0.56
N MET A 353 -16.41 25.19 -0.19
CA MET A 353 -14.98 25.16 0.11
C MET A 353 -14.23 25.11 -1.22
N LYS A 354 -13.64 26.25 -1.64
CA LYS A 354 -12.78 26.32 -2.83
C LYS A 354 -11.43 25.68 -2.53
N TYR A 355 -11.20 24.46 -3.00
CA TYR A 355 -9.84 23.94 -3.20
C TYR A 355 -9.42 24.22 -4.64
N HIS A 356 -8.46 25.11 -4.84
CA HIS A 356 -7.71 25.18 -6.10
C HIS A 356 -6.57 24.16 -6.01
N VAL A 357 -6.83 22.92 -6.41
CA VAL A 357 -5.78 21.93 -6.67
C VAL A 357 -5.25 22.25 -8.07
N PHE A 358 -3.93 22.45 -8.22
CA PHE A 358 -3.33 22.58 -9.54
C PHE A 358 -3.54 21.28 -10.30
N ILE A 359 -4.35 21.30 -11.35
CA ILE A 359 -4.47 20.21 -12.32
C ILE A 359 -4.02 20.80 -13.65
N ALA A 360 -2.97 20.23 -14.24
CA ALA A 360 -2.49 20.66 -15.56
C ALA A 360 -3.27 19.96 -16.68
N SER A 361 -3.71 18.73 -16.39
CA SER A 361 -4.58 17.89 -17.22
C SER A 361 -5.95 18.51 -17.37
N LYS A 362 -6.51 18.43 -18.58
CA LYS A 362 -7.88 18.88 -18.83
C LYS A 362 -8.88 17.87 -18.25
N ILE A 363 -9.86 18.34 -17.50
CA ILE A 363 -10.88 17.51 -16.87
C ILE A 363 -12.24 17.74 -17.52
N PHE A 364 -12.82 16.67 -18.03
CA PHE A 364 -14.16 16.66 -18.62
C PHE A 364 -15.07 15.76 -17.79
N VAL A 365 -16.27 16.23 -17.45
CA VAL A 365 -17.20 15.43 -16.65
C VAL A 365 -18.33 14.90 -17.50
N ARG A 366 -18.60 13.60 -17.39
CA ARG A 366 -19.81 12.99 -17.93
C ARG A 366 -20.99 13.33 -17.01
N SER A 367 -21.75 14.35 -17.41
CA SER A 367 -22.83 14.90 -16.60
C SER A 367 -23.87 15.61 -17.47
N SER A 368 -25.14 15.51 -17.09
CA SER A 368 -26.24 16.34 -17.60
C SER A 368 -26.50 17.61 -16.76
N SER A 369 -25.66 17.86 -15.74
CA SER A 369 -25.78 18.93 -14.75
C SER A 369 -24.99 20.18 -15.15
N ARG A 370 -25.43 21.36 -14.69
CA ARG A 370 -25.09 22.66 -15.32
C ARG A 370 -23.94 23.45 -14.67
N GLU A 371 -23.52 23.10 -13.46
CA GLU A 371 -22.61 23.96 -12.68
C GLU A 371 -21.59 23.16 -11.87
N ILE A 372 -20.69 22.44 -12.58
CA ILE A 372 -19.54 21.80 -11.93
C ILE A 372 -18.35 22.76 -11.99
N SER A 373 -17.95 23.27 -10.82
CA SER A 373 -16.78 24.14 -10.69
C SER A 373 -15.48 23.34 -10.75
N GLY A 374 -14.43 23.89 -11.37
CA GLY A 374 -13.08 23.29 -11.35
C GLY A 374 -12.80 22.25 -12.43
N VAL A 375 -13.66 22.16 -13.46
CA VAL A 375 -13.48 21.29 -14.62
C VAL A 375 -13.36 22.11 -15.91
N ASP A 376 -12.76 21.57 -16.95
CA ASP A 376 -12.54 22.25 -18.23
C ASP A 376 -13.74 22.12 -19.18
N GLY A 377 -14.56 21.10 -18.98
CA GLY A 377 -15.66 20.82 -19.89
C GLY A 377 -16.57 19.67 -19.48
N TYR A 378 -17.47 19.33 -20.39
CA TYR A 378 -18.45 18.27 -20.21
C TYR A 378 -18.40 17.27 -21.36
N LEU A 379 -18.60 15.99 -21.05
CA LEU A 379 -18.78 14.92 -22.02
C LEU A 379 -20.24 14.45 -21.98
N MET A 380 -20.98 14.57 -23.08
CA MET A 380 -22.44 14.40 -23.07
C MET A 380 -22.92 13.63 -24.29
N ASP A 381 -24.02 12.90 -24.16
CA ASP A 381 -24.71 12.34 -25.31
C ASP A 381 -25.62 13.41 -25.95
N VAL A 382 -25.81 13.34 -27.28
CA VAL A 382 -26.58 14.35 -28.03
C VAL A 382 -28.02 14.47 -27.52
N GLU A 383 -28.59 13.40 -26.99
CA GLU A 383 -29.93 13.36 -26.40
C GLU A 383 -30.05 14.21 -25.12
N ASP A 384 -28.95 14.42 -24.39
CA ASP A 384 -28.93 15.13 -23.12
C ASP A 384 -28.80 16.66 -23.30
N LEU A 385 -28.69 17.14 -24.54
CA LEU A 385 -28.48 18.56 -24.85
C LEU A 385 -29.72 19.43 -24.70
N GLU A 386 -30.92 18.84 -24.55
CA GLU A 386 -32.16 19.60 -24.53
C GLU A 386 -32.23 20.55 -23.32
N GLY A 387 -32.24 21.86 -23.59
CA GLY A 387 -32.36 22.91 -22.59
C GLY A 387 -31.05 23.33 -21.92
N ILE A 388 -29.88 22.86 -22.38
CA ILE A 388 -28.57 23.33 -21.93
C ILE A 388 -28.33 24.77 -22.41
N ILE A 389 -27.79 25.60 -21.51
CA ILE A 389 -27.29 26.94 -21.83
C ILE A 389 -25.77 26.85 -21.78
N PRO A 390 -25.05 27.15 -22.87
CA PRO A 390 -23.59 27.05 -22.91
C PRO A 390 -22.90 28.00 -21.93
N ASP A 391 -21.88 27.51 -21.23
CA ASP A 391 -20.96 28.31 -20.43
C ASP A 391 -19.77 28.72 -21.32
N GLU A 392 -19.58 30.03 -21.50
CA GLU A 392 -18.56 30.61 -22.41
C GLU A 392 -17.11 30.20 -22.06
N GLY A 393 -16.86 29.57 -20.91
CA GLY A 393 -15.55 29.07 -20.50
C GLY A 393 -15.38 27.54 -20.56
N LYS A 394 -16.34 26.79 -21.08
CA LYS A 394 -16.34 25.31 -21.04
C LYS A 394 -16.31 24.70 -22.43
N VAL A 395 -15.55 23.62 -22.57
CA VAL A 395 -15.52 22.81 -23.79
C VAL A 395 -16.58 21.71 -23.67
N TYR A 396 -17.44 21.59 -24.68
CA TYR A 396 -18.47 20.56 -24.75
C TYR A 396 -18.03 19.46 -25.71
N LEU A 397 -17.81 18.26 -25.19
CA LEU A 397 -17.54 17.04 -25.93
C LEU A 397 -18.87 16.30 -26.12
N VAL A 398 -19.42 16.32 -27.33
CA VAL A 398 -20.75 15.73 -27.58
C VAL A 398 -20.63 14.43 -28.36
N PHE A 399 -21.10 13.32 -27.79
CA PHE A 399 -21.27 12.08 -28.53
C PHE A 399 -22.37 12.21 -29.55
N VAL A 400 -22.01 11.99 -30.80
CA VAL A 400 -22.94 12.05 -31.91
C VAL A 400 -23.02 10.68 -32.61
N PRO A 401 -24.23 10.14 -32.84
CA PRO A 401 -24.38 8.85 -33.51
C PRO A 401 -23.98 8.95 -35.00
N PRO A 402 -23.51 7.88 -35.64
CA PRO A 402 -23.01 7.96 -37.02
C PRO A 402 -24.08 8.30 -38.08
N ASP A 403 -25.38 8.13 -37.78
CA ASP A 403 -26.54 8.35 -38.65
C ASP A 403 -27.30 9.65 -38.33
N LEU A 404 -26.79 10.79 -38.82
CA LEU A 404 -27.14 12.13 -38.32
C LEU A 404 -27.95 13.02 -39.27
N GLU A 405 -28.78 12.46 -40.15
CA GLU A 405 -29.58 13.28 -41.06
C GLU A 405 -30.77 13.99 -40.38
N SER A 406 -31.14 13.62 -39.14
CA SER A 406 -32.38 14.09 -38.49
C SER A 406 -32.21 14.85 -37.16
N ILE A 407 -31.01 15.00 -36.62
CA ILE A 407 -30.81 15.62 -35.29
C ILE A 407 -30.39 17.08 -35.46
N LYS A 408 -31.15 17.99 -34.84
CA LYS A 408 -30.77 19.41 -34.72
C LYS A 408 -30.03 19.60 -33.41
N LEU A 409 -28.72 19.86 -33.46
CA LEU A 409 -27.98 20.29 -32.27
C LEU A 409 -28.35 21.74 -31.91
N PRO A 410 -28.50 22.07 -30.61
CA PRO A 410 -28.55 23.46 -30.16
C PRO A 410 -27.22 24.17 -30.45
N ASP A 411 -27.26 25.50 -30.58
CA ASP A 411 -26.05 26.32 -30.72
C ASP A 411 -25.30 26.31 -29.37
N LEU A 412 -24.31 25.43 -29.27
CA LEU A 412 -23.51 25.23 -28.06
C LEU A 412 -22.29 26.16 -27.99
N GLY A 413 -22.14 27.08 -28.95
CA GLY A 413 -21.01 27.99 -29.02
C GLY A 413 -19.75 27.40 -29.69
N PRO A 414 -18.74 28.25 -29.95
CA PRO A 414 -17.61 27.94 -30.83
C PRO A 414 -16.61 26.92 -30.25
N GLU A 415 -16.61 26.68 -28.94
CA GLU A 415 -15.69 25.75 -28.26
C GLU A 415 -16.25 24.30 -28.19
N THR A 416 -17.34 24.03 -28.90
CA THR A 416 -17.96 22.70 -28.94
C THR A 416 -17.23 21.77 -29.89
N LYS A 417 -16.85 20.59 -29.39
CA LYS A 417 -16.19 19.54 -30.15
C LYS A 417 -17.10 18.30 -30.24
N LEU A 418 -17.21 17.73 -31.43
CA LEU A 418 -18.07 16.58 -31.68
C LEU A 418 -17.26 15.29 -31.58
N VAL A 419 -17.66 14.42 -30.65
CA VAL A 419 -17.04 13.13 -30.39
C VAL A 419 -17.79 12.06 -31.18
N VAL A 420 -17.09 11.43 -32.12
CA VAL A 420 -17.66 10.42 -33.02
C VAL A 420 -17.12 9.05 -32.63
N ARG A 421 -18.01 8.09 -32.35
CA ARG A 421 -17.59 6.70 -32.14
C ARG A 421 -17.19 6.07 -33.47
N VAL A 422 -15.93 5.69 -33.59
CA VAL A 422 -15.38 5.15 -34.84
C VAL A 422 -15.17 3.64 -34.72
N SER A 423 -15.91 2.86 -35.50
CA SER A 423 -15.74 1.40 -35.57
C SER A 423 -14.95 0.95 -36.81
N ASN A 424 -14.88 1.77 -37.85
CA ASN A 424 -14.11 1.54 -39.07
C ASN A 424 -13.89 2.84 -39.86
N LEU A 425 -13.06 2.78 -40.92
CA LEU A 425 -12.73 3.94 -41.75
C LEU A 425 -13.90 4.47 -42.59
N GLU A 426 -14.90 3.63 -42.89
CA GLU A 426 -16.10 4.06 -43.63
C GLU A 426 -16.93 5.01 -42.75
N VAL A 427 -17.22 4.60 -41.51
CA VAL A 427 -17.90 5.44 -40.51
C VAL A 427 -17.15 6.76 -40.28
N ALA A 428 -15.82 6.72 -40.17
CA ALA A 428 -14.99 7.92 -40.03
C ALA A 428 -15.09 8.88 -41.23
N LYS A 429 -15.15 8.35 -42.45
CA LYS A 429 -15.30 9.16 -43.67
C LYS A 429 -16.69 9.73 -43.79
N GLU A 430 -17.71 8.99 -43.37
CA GLU A 430 -19.09 9.49 -43.35
C GLU A 430 -19.28 10.60 -42.32
N SER A 431 -18.60 10.55 -41.18
CA SER A 431 -18.66 11.64 -40.20
C SER A 431 -18.10 12.96 -40.72
N VAL A 432 -17.24 12.96 -41.74
CA VAL A 432 -16.81 14.22 -42.41
C VAL A 432 -18.00 14.95 -43.04
N LYS A 433 -19.05 14.25 -43.47
CA LYS A 433 -20.27 14.89 -44.00
C LYS A 433 -20.96 15.76 -42.93
N LEU A 434 -20.76 15.45 -41.65
CA LEU A 434 -21.28 16.23 -40.51
C LEU A 434 -20.66 17.64 -40.43
N SER A 435 -19.45 17.84 -40.96
CA SER A 435 -18.82 19.18 -41.01
C SER A 435 -19.67 20.20 -41.78
N SER A 436 -20.50 19.76 -42.72
CA SER A 436 -21.43 20.62 -43.45
C SER A 436 -22.65 21.05 -42.64
N LEU A 437 -23.03 20.26 -41.63
CA LEU A 437 -24.13 20.52 -40.70
C LEU A 437 -23.66 21.33 -39.48
N PHE A 438 -22.39 21.20 -39.12
CA PHE A 438 -21.76 21.88 -37.98
C PHE A 438 -20.54 22.68 -38.45
N PRO A 439 -20.75 23.80 -39.18
CA PRO A 439 -19.65 24.70 -39.50
C PRO A 439 -19.09 25.23 -38.17
N PHE A 440 -17.77 25.17 -38.01
CA PHE A 440 -17.01 25.65 -36.83
C PHE A 440 -16.83 24.67 -35.65
N SER A 441 -17.21 23.39 -35.76
CA SER A 441 -16.92 22.39 -34.71
C SER A 441 -15.78 21.43 -35.10
N ASP A 442 -14.83 21.21 -34.20
CA ASP A 442 -13.78 20.20 -34.37
C ASP A 442 -14.34 18.79 -34.12
N PHE A 443 -13.85 17.80 -34.86
CA PHE A 443 -14.23 16.41 -34.69
C PHE A 443 -13.14 15.63 -33.95
N ILE A 444 -13.56 14.81 -32.99
CA ILE A 444 -12.71 13.96 -32.17
C ILE A 444 -13.14 12.50 -32.35
N ALA A 445 -12.17 11.60 -32.50
CA ALA A 445 -12.44 10.17 -32.57
C ALA A 445 -12.63 9.58 -31.16
N TYR A 446 -13.71 8.84 -30.93
CA TYR A 446 -13.83 7.97 -29.76
C TYR A 446 -13.44 6.54 -30.11
N ILE A 447 -12.39 6.06 -29.46
CA ILE A 447 -11.74 4.78 -29.71
C ILE A 447 -12.00 3.87 -28.52
N SER A 448 -12.63 2.73 -28.77
CA SER A 448 -13.09 1.80 -27.71
C SER A 448 -12.65 0.35 -27.89
N ASP A 449 -11.93 0.05 -28.99
CA ASP A 449 -11.53 -1.31 -29.32
C ASP A 449 -10.19 -1.34 -30.08
N THR A 450 -9.56 -2.51 -30.17
CA THR A 450 -8.24 -2.65 -30.81
C THR A 450 -8.26 -2.41 -32.31
N THR A 451 -9.39 -2.61 -32.99
CA THR A 451 -9.52 -2.36 -34.43
C THR A 451 -9.44 -0.87 -34.70
N SER A 452 -10.15 -0.05 -33.91
CA SER A 452 -10.11 1.40 -34.03
C SER A 452 -8.74 1.98 -33.63
N VAL A 453 -8.06 1.40 -32.63
CA VAL A 453 -6.66 1.75 -32.29
C VAL A 453 -5.71 1.52 -33.45
N LEU A 454 -5.80 0.38 -34.14
CA LEU A 454 -4.91 0.06 -35.28
C LEU A 454 -5.11 1.01 -36.48
N LEU A 455 -6.25 1.71 -36.54
CA LEU A 455 -6.55 2.71 -37.57
C LEU A 455 -6.09 4.12 -37.18
N SER A 456 -5.46 4.34 -36.02
CA SER A 456 -5.13 5.68 -35.49
C SER A 456 -4.40 6.58 -36.49
N GLU A 457 -3.47 6.05 -37.29
CA GLU A 457 -2.79 6.83 -38.33
C GLU A 457 -3.78 7.38 -39.37
N SER A 458 -4.62 6.53 -39.95
CA SER A 458 -5.63 6.96 -40.93
C SER A 458 -6.75 7.81 -40.30
N LEU A 459 -7.06 7.60 -39.02
CA LEU A 459 -8.03 8.41 -38.31
C LEU A 459 -7.48 9.80 -37.97
N SER A 460 -6.18 9.93 -37.70
CA SER A 460 -5.54 11.22 -37.44
C SER A 460 -5.51 12.16 -38.66
N GLU A 461 -5.68 11.62 -39.87
CA GLU A 461 -5.90 12.43 -41.09
C GLU A 461 -7.29 13.09 -41.14
N ILE A 462 -8.23 12.59 -40.32
CA ILE A 462 -9.65 13.00 -40.30
C ILE A 462 -9.99 13.75 -39.01
N PHE A 463 -9.47 13.30 -37.87
CA PHE A 463 -9.77 13.81 -36.53
C PHE A 463 -8.51 14.40 -35.90
N GLU A 464 -8.64 15.58 -35.28
CA GLU A 464 -7.50 16.27 -34.67
C GLU A 464 -7.05 15.61 -33.36
N GLY A 465 -8.01 15.08 -32.59
CA GLY A 465 -7.76 14.42 -31.32
C GLY A 465 -8.54 13.11 -31.18
N ALA A 466 -8.24 12.39 -30.09
CA ALA A 466 -8.95 11.17 -29.73
C ALA A 466 -9.37 11.15 -28.25
N VAL A 467 -10.45 10.43 -27.96
CA VAL A 467 -10.85 10.00 -26.62
C VAL A 467 -10.74 8.48 -26.59
N LEU A 468 -9.96 7.94 -25.65
CA LEU A 468 -9.78 6.50 -25.47
C LEU A 468 -10.65 5.98 -24.33
N ASP A 469 -11.49 4.98 -24.59
CA ASP A 469 -12.20 4.24 -23.54
C ASP A 469 -11.21 3.31 -22.81
N ILE A 470 -10.64 3.81 -21.72
CA ILE A 470 -9.65 3.08 -20.92
C ILE A 470 -10.29 1.84 -20.28
N GLY A 471 -11.56 1.93 -19.87
CA GLY A 471 -12.29 0.83 -19.26
C GLY A 471 -12.44 -0.37 -20.19
N SER A 472 -12.75 -0.13 -21.48
CA SER A 472 -12.87 -1.17 -22.49
C SER A 472 -11.53 -1.74 -22.93
N LEU A 473 -10.52 -0.89 -23.17
CA LEU A 473 -9.19 -1.33 -23.60
C LEU A 473 -8.48 -2.14 -22.51
N ARG A 474 -8.62 -1.76 -21.24
CA ARG A 474 -8.02 -2.47 -20.10
C ARG A 474 -8.53 -3.91 -19.96
N LYS A 475 -9.79 -4.18 -20.31
CA LYS A 475 -10.36 -5.55 -20.27
C LYS A 475 -9.61 -6.53 -21.21
N LEU A 476 -8.86 -6.00 -22.17
CA LEU A 476 -8.08 -6.79 -23.13
C LEU A 476 -6.65 -7.08 -22.64
N GLY A 477 -6.23 -6.50 -21.50
CA GLY A 477 -4.91 -6.67 -20.88
C GLY A 477 -4.11 -5.37 -20.77
N GLU A 478 -3.19 -5.30 -19.81
CA GLU A 478 -2.38 -4.09 -19.55
C GLU A 478 -1.39 -3.77 -20.68
N GLU A 479 -0.76 -4.79 -21.27
CA GLU A 479 0.09 -4.59 -22.46
C GLU A 479 -0.69 -4.02 -23.64
N VAL A 480 -1.94 -4.47 -23.83
CA VAL A 480 -2.82 -3.97 -24.88
C VAL A 480 -3.22 -2.52 -24.61
N LEU A 481 -3.53 -2.19 -23.36
CA LEU A 481 -3.82 -0.81 -22.96
C LEU A 481 -2.63 0.11 -23.25
N ARG A 482 -1.43 -0.25 -22.78
CA ARG A 482 -0.20 0.52 -23.00
C ARG A 482 0.07 0.72 -24.48
N ALA A 483 0.04 -0.36 -25.27
CA ALA A 483 0.24 -0.28 -26.71
C ALA A 483 -0.81 0.61 -27.39
N SER A 484 -2.07 0.55 -26.93
CA SER A 484 -3.15 1.34 -27.50
C SER A 484 -3.00 2.83 -27.24
N VAL A 485 -2.65 3.20 -25.99
CA VAL A 485 -2.40 4.59 -25.61
C VAL A 485 -1.21 5.13 -26.39
N SER A 486 -0.10 4.38 -26.43
CA SER A 486 1.13 4.77 -27.14
C SER A 486 0.90 4.96 -28.66
N VAL A 487 0.09 4.09 -29.29
CA VAL A 487 -0.28 4.26 -30.70
C VAL A 487 -1.12 5.52 -30.90
N ALA A 488 -2.12 5.76 -30.04
CA ALA A 488 -2.97 6.93 -30.17
C ALA A 488 -2.19 8.24 -29.96
N THR A 489 -1.40 8.35 -28.88
CA THR A 489 -0.63 9.56 -28.55
C THR A 489 0.46 9.88 -29.56
N LYS A 490 0.92 8.87 -30.32
CA LYS A 490 1.85 9.07 -31.45
C LYS A 490 1.20 9.73 -32.67
N HIS A 491 -0.09 9.51 -32.91
CA HIS A 491 -0.75 9.91 -34.16
C HIS A 491 -1.69 11.11 -34.00
N PHE A 492 -2.40 11.23 -32.89
CA PHE A 492 -3.31 12.37 -32.64
C PHE A 492 -2.57 13.56 -32.01
N ASN A 493 -3.07 14.78 -32.25
CA ASN A 493 -2.47 15.99 -31.67
C ASN A 493 -2.69 16.09 -30.17
N TYR A 494 -3.81 15.54 -29.68
CA TYR A 494 -4.10 15.38 -28.27
C TYR A 494 -4.96 14.14 -28.02
N VAL A 495 -4.79 13.54 -26.86
CA VAL A 495 -5.50 12.33 -26.44
C VAL A 495 -6.09 12.53 -25.06
N LEU A 496 -7.40 12.32 -24.94
CA LEU A 496 -8.10 12.25 -23.66
C LEU A 496 -8.34 10.80 -23.27
N ALA A 497 -8.16 10.49 -21.99
CA ALA A 497 -8.49 9.19 -21.42
C ALA A 497 -9.89 9.23 -20.79
N ASP A 498 -10.84 8.53 -21.39
CA ASP A 498 -12.14 8.29 -20.77
C ASP A 498 -12.00 7.18 -19.73
N ILE A 499 -12.07 7.61 -18.46
CA ILE A 499 -11.96 6.75 -17.29
C ILE A 499 -13.30 6.65 -16.54
N SER A 500 -14.39 7.09 -17.18
CA SER A 500 -15.75 6.85 -16.70
C SER A 500 -15.99 5.36 -16.46
N GLY A 501 -16.58 5.04 -15.31
CA GLY A 501 -16.81 3.68 -14.86
C GLY A 501 -15.55 2.86 -14.56
N ALA A 502 -14.36 3.44 -14.70
CA ALA A 502 -13.09 2.78 -14.47
C ALA A 502 -12.43 3.30 -13.18
N ASN A 503 -12.24 2.41 -12.21
CA ASN A 503 -11.46 2.71 -11.01
C ASN A 503 -9.98 2.39 -11.28
N LEU A 504 -9.19 3.43 -11.53
CA LEU A 504 -7.76 3.33 -11.87
C LEU A 504 -6.88 3.64 -10.64
N SER A 505 -5.75 2.95 -10.53
CA SER A 505 -4.73 3.29 -9.53
C SER A 505 -3.95 4.53 -9.96
N VAL A 506 -3.28 5.19 -9.00
CA VAL A 506 -2.35 6.29 -9.27
C VAL A 506 -1.25 5.85 -10.25
N ASP A 507 -0.78 4.61 -10.14
CA ASP A 507 0.30 4.08 -10.99
C ASP A 507 -0.14 3.98 -12.46
N ILE A 508 -1.38 3.51 -12.72
CA ILE A 508 -1.93 3.47 -14.08
C ILE A 508 -2.13 4.88 -14.63
N VAL A 509 -2.65 5.80 -13.81
CA VAL A 509 -2.86 7.20 -14.27
C VAL A 509 -1.52 7.89 -14.52
N GLU A 510 -0.49 7.62 -13.70
CA GLU A 510 0.88 8.10 -13.92
C GLU A 510 1.45 7.55 -15.23
N GLU A 511 1.23 6.27 -15.53
CA GLU A 511 1.64 5.65 -16.80
C GLU A 511 0.93 6.27 -18.01
N LEU A 512 -0.38 6.56 -17.91
CA LEU A 512 -1.13 7.27 -18.95
C LEU A 512 -0.55 8.67 -19.22
N LEU A 513 -0.19 9.39 -18.15
CA LEU A 513 0.47 10.70 -18.26
C LEU A 513 1.87 10.58 -18.88
N GLU A 514 2.63 9.52 -18.55
CA GLU A 514 3.94 9.23 -19.15
C GLU A 514 3.85 8.94 -20.66
N GLU A 515 2.80 8.26 -21.10
CA GLU A 515 2.54 7.96 -22.51
C GLU A 515 1.96 9.16 -23.29
N GLY A 516 1.66 10.27 -22.61
CA GLY A 516 1.28 11.54 -23.25
C GLY A 516 -0.23 11.81 -23.33
N VAL A 517 -1.03 11.27 -22.40
CA VAL A 517 -2.44 11.67 -22.26
C VAL A 517 -2.56 13.10 -21.75
N ASP A 518 -3.40 13.92 -22.40
CA ASP A 518 -3.55 15.37 -22.14
C ASP A 518 -4.65 15.70 -21.12
N GLY A 519 -5.53 14.75 -20.84
CA GLY A 519 -6.68 14.99 -19.98
C GLY A 519 -7.56 13.76 -19.79
N PHE A 520 -8.55 13.90 -18.91
CA PHE A 520 -9.38 12.80 -18.47
C PHE A 520 -10.86 13.13 -18.58
N CYS A 521 -11.65 12.15 -19.02
CA CYS A 521 -13.10 12.17 -18.88
C CYS A 521 -13.50 11.31 -17.67
N VAL A 522 -14.33 11.86 -16.79
CA VAL A 522 -14.67 11.27 -15.48
C VAL A 522 -16.19 11.32 -15.26
N ASP A 523 -16.74 10.40 -14.47
CA ASP A 523 -18.16 10.47 -14.09
C ASP A 523 -18.38 11.50 -12.99
N GLU A 524 -19.54 12.17 -13.01
CA GLU A 524 -19.93 13.11 -11.95
C GLU A 524 -19.91 12.45 -10.56
N GLU A 525 -20.35 11.20 -10.46
CA GLU A 525 -20.40 10.47 -9.18
C GLU A 525 -19.02 10.16 -8.58
N SER A 526 -17.98 10.06 -9.42
CA SER A 526 -16.61 9.74 -9.02
C SER A 526 -15.63 10.90 -9.20
N LEU A 527 -16.13 12.10 -9.53
CA LEU A 527 -15.33 13.27 -9.88
C LEU A 527 -14.29 13.59 -8.79
N ASP A 528 -14.74 13.79 -7.55
CA ASP A 528 -13.85 14.19 -6.45
C ASP A 528 -12.74 13.14 -6.19
N ASP A 529 -13.09 11.85 -6.23
CA ASP A 529 -12.15 10.76 -6.03
C ASP A 529 -11.12 10.67 -7.19
N GLN A 530 -11.59 10.77 -8.43
CA GLN A 530 -10.72 10.70 -9.62
C GLN A 530 -9.82 11.93 -9.75
N LEU A 531 -10.29 13.13 -9.39
CA LEU A 531 -9.45 14.34 -9.37
C LEU A 531 -8.27 14.20 -8.42
N VAL A 532 -8.45 13.57 -7.27
CA VAL A 532 -7.35 13.32 -6.31
C VAL A 532 -6.34 12.32 -6.87
N VAL A 533 -6.81 11.25 -7.53
CA VAL A 533 -5.94 10.26 -8.18
C VAL A 533 -5.11 10.91 -9.29
N ILE A 534 -5.76 11.69 -10.16
CA ILE A 534 -5.12 12.42 -11.25
C ILE A 534 -4.10 13.42 -10.70
N GLY A 535 -4.47 14.27 -9.73
CA GLY A 535 -3.54 15.24 -9.17
C GLY A 535 -2.32 14.61 -8.47
N ARG A 536 -2.49 13.43 -7.85
CA ARG A 536 -1.35 12.68 -7.28
C ARG A 536 -0.44 12.10 -8.37
N ALA A 537 -1.03 11.53 -9.42
CA ALA A 537 -0.29 10.99 -10.55
C ALA A 537 0.51 12.09 -11.25
N GLU A 538 -0.10 13.25 -11.49
CA GLU A 538 0.57 14.44 -12.04
C GLU A 538 1.73 14.89 -11.15
N MET A 539 1.54 14.95 -9.84
CA MET A 539 2.61 15.34 -8.91
C MET A 539 3.78 14.34 -8.94
N ARG A 540 3.49 13.03 -8.97
CA ARG A 540 4.54 11.99 -9.09
C ARG A 540 5.29 12.11 -10.40
N TYR A 541 4.56 12.25 -11.51
CA TYR A 541 5.12 12.47 -12.84
C TYR A 541 6.01 13.72 -12.89
N LEU A 542 5.55 14.84 -12.35
CA LEU A 542 6.32 16.09 -12.27
C LEU A 542 7.58 15.94 -11.42
N LEU A 543 7.49 15.35 -10.23
CA LEU A 543 8.65 15.11 -9.36
C LEU A 543 9.68 14.19 -10.02
N ARG A 544 9.23 13.17 -10.77
CA ARG A 544 10.09 12.28 -11.55
C ARG A 544 10.81 13.04 -12.66
N LYS A 545 10.09 13.84 -13.46
CA LYS A 545 10.69 14.67 -14.51
C LYS A 545 11.67 15.71 -13.97
N VAL A 546 11.37 16.33 -12.83
CA VAL A 546 12.31 17.25 -12.15
C VAL A 546 13.57 16.50 -11.74
N ARG A 547 13.45 15.31 -11.17
CA ARG A 547 14.60 14.46 -10.81
C ARG A 547 15.41 14.02 -12.02
N ASP A 548 14.76 13.67 -13.14
CA ASP A 548 15.43 13.31 -14.39
C ASP A 548 16.21 14.51 -14.96
N ILE A 549 15.65 15.72 -14.86
CA ILE A 549 16.32 16.96 -15.24
C ILE A 549 17.49 17.26 -14.31
N GLU A 550 17.34 17.10 -12.99
CA GLU A 550 18.44 17.25 -12.02
C GLU A 550 19.56 16.25 -12.28
N LEU A 551 19.23 15.00 -12.63
CA LEU A 551 20.21 13.99 -13.04
C LEU A 551 20.89 14.38 -14.36
N MET A 552 20.14 14.83 -15.37
CA MET A 552 20.73 15.31 -16.64
C MET A 552 21.60 16.56 -16.48
N LEU A 553 21.26 17.46 -15.55
CA LEU A 553 22.04 18.66 -15.23
C LEU A 553 23.26 18.34 -14.36
N GLY A 554 23.16 17.39 -13.43
CA GLY A 554 24.30 16.87 -12.66
C GLY A 554 25.33 16.14 -13.52
N PHE A 555 24.89 15.48 -14.60
CA PHE A 555 25.79 14.90 -15.61
C PHE A 555 26.52 15.95 -16.47
N ARG A 556 26.08 17.22 -16.47
CA ARG A 556 26.81 18.31 -17.15
C ARG A 556 27.98 18.86 -16.32
N GLU A 557 27.89 18.82 -14.99
CA GLU A 557 29.00 19.28 -14.13
C GLU A 557 30.19 18.29 -14.11
N GLU A 558 29.97 17.00 -14.36
CA GLU A 558 31.05 16.00 -14.47
C GLU A 558 31.77 15.99 -15.84
N LEU A 559 31.30 16.77 -16.82
CA LEU A 559 31.91 16.88 -18.15
C LEU A 559 32.64 18.23 -18.41
N GLU A 560 32.58 19.18 -17.47
CA GLU A 560 33.35 20.44 -17.52
C GLU A 560 34.27 20.69 -16.31
N GLY A 561 34.52 19.67 -15.47
CA GLY A 561 35.41 19.74 -14.29
C GLY A 561 36.76 19.09 -14.45
#